data_AF-A0A1H9KG93-F1
#
_entry.id   AF-A0A1H9KG93-F1
#
_cell.length_a   1.000
_cell.length_b   1.000
_cell.length_c   1.000
_cell.angle_alpha   90.00
_cell.angle_beta   90.00
_cell.angle_gamma   90.00
#
_symmetry.space_group_name_H-M   'P 1'
#
loop_
_entity.id
_entity.type
_entity.pdbx_description
1 polymer ?
#
loop_
_entity_poly.entity_id
_entity_poly.type
_entity_poly.pdbx_seq_one_letter_code
_entity_poly.pdbx_strand_id
1 'polypeptide(L)'
;MKGRRIMALFIGIILLIVVIILKRYYFLGSMNIYEYNNIKRYLDYYYPDNKFCINDKEYTCIKTDDNKYVHLYKMELSDGDIEFYAIQCFKSSKRFEGSFIDDDYKTSIRDNYLRSKLKKYPILSKYENDFYDAVINKLPDYVFTVGDNNIDEIKEAITIIVENAIGRNNSIDIWFELHDKSSNLLCNGHEIVTYCNENRDENKDIKDLVSEYIDEAIAETQ
;
A
#
# COMPACT_ATOMS: atom_id res chain seq x y z
N MET A 1 46.48 -22.91 34.26
CA MET A 1 45.18 -22.23 34.51
C MET A 1 44.86 -21.12 33.51
N LYS A 2 45.80 -20.25 33.09
CA LYS A 2 45.54 -19.15 32.13
C LYS A 2 44.99 -19.62 30.76
N GLY A 3 45.55 -20.69 30.18
CA GLY A 3 45.09 -21.22 28.89
C GLY A 3 43.65 -21.77 28.88
N ARG A 4 43.21 -22.42 29.98
CA ARG A 4 41.82 -22.90 30.12
C ARG A 4 40.82 -21.75 30.21
N ARG A 5 41.20 -20.62 30.83
CA ARG A 5 40.37 -19.41 30.90
C ARG A 5 40.24 -18.73 29.53
N ILE A 6 41.32 -18.67 28.75
CA ILE A 6 41.31 -18.13 27.38
C ILE A 6 40.45 -19.00 26.45
N MET A 7 40.56 -20.34 26.56
CA MET A 7 39.76 -21.27 25.78
C MET A 7 38.26 -21.18 26.11
N ALA A 8 37.91 -21.07 27.40
CA ALA A 8 36.52 -20.87 27.81
C ALA A 8 35.94 -19.54 27.30
N LEU A 9 36.74 -18.46 27.33
CA LEU A 9 36.35 -17.16 26.77
C LEU A 9 36.11 -17.25 25.25
N PHE A 10 37.00 -17.93 24.52
CA PHE A 10 36.89 -18.11 23.08
C PHE A 10 35.64 -18.92 22.69
N ILE A 11 35.38 -20.04 23.38
CA ILE A 11 34.15 -20.83 23.19
C ILE A 11 32.92 -19.99 23.50
N GLY A 12 32.95 -19.19 24.57
CA GLY A 12 31.86 -18.27 24.91
C GLY A 12 31.57 -17.24 23.82
N ILE A 13 32.61 -16.65 23.21
CA ILE A 13 32.47 -15.72 22.08
C ILE A 13 31.86 -16.42 20.87
N ILE A 14 32.33 -17.63 20.52
CA ILE A 14 31.76 -18.40 19.41
C ILE A 14 30.28 -18.70 19.66
N LEU A 15 29.92 -19.16 20.85
CA LEU A 15 28.52 -19.42 21.20
C LEU A 15 27.67 -18.15 21.11
N LEU A 16 28.18 -17.00 21.54
CA LEU A 16 27.49 -15.71 21.41
C LEU A 16 27.25 -15.36 19.93
N ILE A 17 28.27 -15.50 19.07
CA ILE A 17 28.16 -15.24 17.63
C ILE A 17 27.12 -16.18 16.99
N VAL A 18 27.16 -17.48 17.33
CA VAL A 18 26.19 -18.46 16.83
C VAL A 18 24.77 -18.09 17.26
N VAL A 19 24.56 -17.69 18.52
CA VAL A 19 23.25 -17.23 19.00
C VAL A 19 22.77 -15.99 18.25
N ILE A 20 23.65 -15.03 17.96
CA ILE A 20 23.31 -13.83 17.17
C ILE A 20 22.88 -14.22 15.75
N ILE A 21 23.59 -15.13 15.11
CA ILE A 21 23.26 -15.64 13.77
C ILE A 21 21.91 -16.37 13.79
N LEU A 22 21.70 -17.29 14.74
CA LEU A 22 20.46 -18.05 14.86
C LEU A 22 19.25 -17.15 15.13
N LYS A 23 19.40 -16.12 15.99
CA LYS A 23 18.34 -15.13 16.22
C LYS A 23 17.95 -14.40 14.94
N ARG A 24 18.93 -14.05 14.10
CA ARG A 24 18.67 -13.39 12.81
C ARG A 24 17.94 -14.31 11.83
N TYR A 25 18.36 -15.58 11.72
CA TYR A 25 17.67 -16.56 10.86
C TYR A 25 16.26 -16.88 11.36
N TYR A 26 16.10 -17.05 12.67
CA TYR A 26 14.78 -17.24 13.28
C TYR A 26 13.87 -16.06 12.98
N PHE A 27 14.36 -14.83 13.16
CA PHE A 27 13.62 -13.60 12.85
C PHE A 27 13.15 -13.54 11.39
N LEU A 28 14.07 -13.75 10.43
CA LEU A 28 13.72 -13.72 9.00
C LEU A 28 12.75 -14.86 8.62
N GLY A 29 12.93 -16.04 9.20
CA GLY A 29 12.07 -17.20 8.97
C GLY A 29 10.65 -17.00 9.53
N SER A 30 10.54 -16.55 10.78
CA SER A 30 9.24 -16.28 11.40
C SER A 30 8.51 -15.15 10.67
N MET A 31 9.22 -14.06 10.38
CA MET A 31 8.67 -12.91 9.68
C MET A 31 8.11 -13.33 8.31
N ASN A 32 8.84 -14.11 7.51
CA ASN A 32 8.35 -14.58 6.22
C ASN A 32 7.02 -15.35 6.32
N ILE A 33 6.79 -16.12 7.40
CA ILE A 33 5.52 -16.83 7.60
C ILE A 33 4.40 -15.87 8.02
N TYR A 34 4.67 -14.97 8.98
CA TYR A 34 3.67 -14.05 9.50
C TYR A 34 3.23 -13.01 8.46
N GLU A 35 4.18 -12.33 7.82
CA GLU A 35 3.90 -11.30 6.81
C GLU A 35 3.17 -11.91 5.60
N TYR A 36 3.58 -13.12 5.19
CA TYR A 36 2.87 -13.87 4.16
C TYR A 36 1.39 -14.10 4.50
N ASN A 37 1.11 -14.57 5.72
CA ASN A 37 -0.27 -14.84 6.14
C ASN A 37 -1.09 -13.55 6.25
N ASN A 38 -0.48 -12.44 6.64
CA ASN A 38 -1.13 -11.14 6.73
C ASN A 38 -1.51 -10.60 5.35
N ILE A 39 -0.58 -10.60 4.39
CA ILE A 39 -0.88 -10.23 3.00
C ILE A 39 -1.96 -11.14 2.42
N LYS A 40 -1.90 -12.46 2.69
CA LYS A 40 -2.93 -13.38 2.21
C LYS A 40 -4.32 -13.05 2.78
N ARG A 41 -4.43 -12.83 4.10
CA ARG A 41 -5.70 -12.44 4.74
C ARG A 41 -6.25 -11.13 4.18
N TYR A 42 -5.37 -10.16 3.94
CA TYR A 42 -5.73 -8.90 3.32
C TYR A 42 -6.30 -9.12 1.91
N LEU A 43 -5.62 -9.90 1.06
CA LEU A 43 -6.08 -10.17 -0.30
C LEU A 43 -7.38 -10.98 -0.31
N ASP A 44 -7.54 -11.96 0.57
CA ASP A 44 -8.76 -12.75 0.72
C ASP A 44 -9.95 -11.87 1.19
N TYR A 45 -9.69 -10.78 1.91
CA TYR A 45 -10.73 -9.83 2.36
C TYR A 45 -11.18 -8.89 1.23
N TYR A 46 -10.24 -8.27 0.52
CA TYR A 46 -10.54 -7.30 -0.54
C TYR A 46 -10.92 -7.95 -1.88
N TYR A 47 -10.40 -9.14 -2.17
CA TYR A 47 -10.61 -9.86 -3.43
C TYR A 47 -11.03 -11.33 -3.20
N PRO A 48 -12.16 -11.59 -2.51
CA PRO A 48 -12.54 -12.94 -2.06
C PRO A 48 -12.84 -13.92 -3.20
N ASP A 49 -13.24 -13.41 -4.36
CA ASP A 49 -13.56 -14.21 -5.55
C ASP A 49 -12.31 -14.55 -6.38
N ASN A 50 -11.15 -13.98 -6.04
CA ASN A 50 -9.92 -14.16 -6.79
C ASN A 50 -9.00 -15.20 -6.14
N LYS A 51 -8.25 -15.92 -6.97
CA LYS A 51 -7.17 -16.78 -6.51
C LYS A 51 -5.86 -16.25 -7.05
N PHE A 52 -4.96 -15.90 -6.13
CA PHE A 52 -3.66 -15.36 -6.48
C PHE A 52 -2.57 -16.43 -6.40
N CYS A 53 -1.79 -16.54 -7.46
CA CYS A 53 -0.52 -17.26 -7.50
C CYS A 53 0.59 -16.35 -6.97
N ILE A 54 1.54 -16.93 -6.24
CA ILE A 54 2.69 -16.21 -5.71
C ILE A 54 3.88 -16.52 -6.60
N ASN A 55 4.48 -15.48 -7.15
CA ASN A 55 5.63 -15.60 -8.05
C ASN A 55 6.94 -15.45 -7.28
N ASP A 56 7.04 -14.43 -6.44
CA ASP A 56 8.25 -14.15 -5.65
C ASP A 56 7.94 -13.43 -4.33
N LYS A 57 8.92 -13.41 -3.42
CA LYS A 57 8.84 -12.79 -2.11
C LYS A 57 10.16 -12.11 -1.77
N GLU A 58 10.11 -10.85 -1.41
CA GLU A 58 11.30 -10.06 -1.08
C GLU A 58 11.13 -9.34 0.25
N TYR A 59 12.21 -9.29 1.04
CA TYR A 59 12.26 -8.49 2.25
C TYR A 59 13.35 -7.42 2.15
N THR A 60 12.95 -6.17 2.34
CA THR A 60 13.84 -5.01 2.34
C THR A 60 13.74 -4.24 3.66
N CYS A 61 14.86 -3.68 4.09
CA CYS A 61 14.95 -2.84 5.28
C CYS A 61 15.74 -1.57 4.92
N ILE A 62 15.08 -0.42 5.02
CA ILE A 62 15.61 0.90 4.63
C ILE A 62 15.76 1.75 5.89
N LYS A 63 16.92 2.41 6.07
CA LYS A 63 17.10 3.36 7.17
C LYS A 63 16.62 4.75 6.70
N THR A 64 15.77 5.39 7.49
CA THR A 64 15.24 6.74 7.23
C THR A 64 16.02 7.82 7.99
N ASP A 65 15.88 9.07 7.56
CA ASP A 65 16.60 10.22 8.12
C ASP A 65 16.32 10.47 9.60
N ASP A 66 15.16 10.04 10.10
CA ASP A 66 14.78 10.11 11.52
C ASP A 66 15.39 8.98 12.38
N ASN A 67 16.41 8.28 11.88
CA ASN A 67 17.04 7.10 12.49
C ASN A 67 16.08 5.93 12.75
N LYS A 68 14.95 5.87 12.04
CA LYS A 68 14.09 4.69 12.02
C LYS A 68 14.45 3.77 10.85
N TYR A 69 13.87 2.59 10.88
CA TYR A 69 13.94 1.59 9.83
C TYR A 69 12.54 1.36 9.29
N VAL A 70 12.40 1.40 7.97
CA VAL A 70 11.20 0.98 7.24
C VAL A 70 11.46 -0.44 6.77
N HIS A 71 10.57 -1.35 7.17
CA HIS A 71 10.58 -2.74 6.79
C HIS A 71 9.51 -2.98 5.75
N LEU A 72 9.91 -3.54 4.62
CA LEU A 72 9.03 -3.85 3.49
C LEU A 72 9.09 -5.34 3.24
N TYR A 73 7.95 -6.01 3.35
CA TYR A 73 7.78 -7.37 2.88
C TYR A 73 6.91 -7.34 1.62
N LYS A 74 7.52 -7.60 0.47
CA LYS A 74 6.90 -7.58 -0.84
C LYS A 74 6.57 -9.00 -1.29
N MET A 75 5.36 -9.19 -1.80
CA MET A 75 4.96 -10.39 -2.52
C MET A 75 4.61 -10.03 -3.96
N GLU A 76 5.25 -10.68 -4.92
CA GLU A 76 4.86 -10.62 -6.32
C GLU A 76 3.82 -11.70 -6.59
N LEU A 77 2.70 -11.29 -7.18
CA LEU A 77 1.47 -12.05 -7.28
C LEU A 77 0.91 -11.98 -8.71
N SER A 78 0.10 -12.96 -9.07
CA SER A 78 -0.66 -12.96 -10.31
C SER A 78 -2.03 -13.60 -10.12
N ASP A 79 -3.05 -13.09 -10.81
CA ASP A 79 -4.35 -13.75 -10.95
C ASP A 79 -4.48 -14.61 -12.23
N GLY A 80 -3.39 -14.72 -13.01
CA GLY A 80 -3.33 -15.39 -14.31
C GLY A 80 -3.31 -14.42 -15.50
N ASP A 81 -3.92 -13.25 -15.36
CA ASP A 81 -4.00 -12.22 -16.41
C ASP A 81 -3.16 -10.98 -16.09
N ILE A 82 -3.04 -10.68 -14.80
CA ILE A 82 -2.41 -9.47 -14.27
C ILE A 82 -1.33 -9.88 -13.27
N GLU A 83 -0.14 -9.32 -13.46
CA GLU A 83 0.92 -9.35 -12.46
C GLU A 83 0.87 -8.08 -11.62
N PHE A 84 1.00 -8.25 -10.31
CA PHE A 84 0.93 -7.18 -9.33
C PHE A 84 1.80 -7.54 -8.11
N TYR A 85 1.91 -6.62 -7.17
CA TYR A 85 2.57 -6.86 -5.90
C TYR A 85 1.74 -6.32 -4.74
N ALA A 86 1.93 -6.94 -3.58
CA ALA A 86 1.44 -6.47 -2.30
C ALA A 86 2.63 -6.25 -1.37
N ILE A 87 2.62 -5.13 -0.63
CA ILE A 87 3.69 -4.77 0.30
C ILE A 87 3.09 -4.56 1.68
N GLN A 88 3.60 -5.33 2.65
CA GLN A 88 3.41 -5.04 4.06
C GLN A 88 4.55 -4.13 4.53
N CYS A 89 4.18 -3.00 5.15
CA CYS A 89 5.11 -1.97 5.61
C CYS A 89 4.93 -1.72 7.11
N PHE A 90 6.04 -1.66 7.84
CA PHE A 90 6.07 -1.15 9.21
C PHE A 90 7.35 -0.36 9.52
N LYS A 91 7.28 0.51 10.53
CA LYS A 91 8.41 1.34 10.98
C LYS A 91 8.90 0.87 12.35
N SER A 92 10.21 0.73 12.50
CA SER A 92 10.87 0.30 13.74
C SER A 92 12.06 1.21 14.08
N SER A 93 12.46 1.22 15.35
CA SER A 93 13.72 1.86 15.80
C SER A 93 14.97 0.98 15.57
N LYS A 94 14.78 -0.30 15.21
CA LYS A 94 15.86 -1.28 15.08
C LYS A 94 15.82 -1.94 13.71
N ARG A 95 17.00 -2.33 13.23
CA ARG A 95 17.15 -3.09 11.98
C ARG A 95 16.58 -4.51 12.06
N PHE A 96 16.50 -5.08 13.26
CA PHE A 96 15.99 -6.42 13.51
C PHE A 96 14.99 -6.35 14.66
N GLU A 97 13.75 -6.03 14.34
CA GLU A 97 12.62 -6.03 15.26
C GLU A 97 11.44 -6.67 14.54
N GLY A 98 10.87 -7.69 15.15
CA GLY A 98 9.68 -8.35 14.64
C GLY A 98 8.45 -7.83 15.31
N SER A 99 7.38 -7.74 14.52
CA SER A 99 6.03 -7.71 15.07
C SER A 99 5.74 -9.13 15.60
N PHE A 100 6.16 -9.40 16.84
CA PHE A 100 5.90 -10.69 17.52
C PHE A 100 4.57 -10.67 18.28
N ILE A 101 3.77 -9.62 18.11
CA ILE A 101 2.50 -9.45 18.81
C ILE A 101 1.43 -9.37 17.73
N ASP A 102 0.50 -10.34 17.74
CA ASP A 102 -0.67 -10.42 16.85
C ASP A 102 -1.54 -9.13 16.87
N ASP A 103 -1.33 -8.25 17.85
CA ASP A 103 -2.04 -6.99 18.08
C ASP A 103 -1.21 -5.72 17.80
N ASP A 104 -0.01 -5.78 17.21
CA ASP A 104 0.66 -4.55 16.76
C ASP A 104 0.06 -4.08 15.41
N TYR A 105 -1.10 -3.43 15.50
CA TYR A 105 -1.89 -2.75 14.45
C TYR A 105 -1.13 -1.64 13.66
N LYS A 106 0.21 -1.66 13.63
CA LYS A 106 1.05 -0.67 12.93
C LYS A 106 1.55 -1.15 11.57
N THR A 107 1.04 -2.26 11.07
CA THR A 107 1.37 -2.80 9.74
C THR A 107 0.33 -2.32 8.73
N SER A 108 0.74 -1.48 7.77
CA SER A 108 -0.09 -1.15 6.62
C SER A 108 0.26 -2.09 5.48
N ILE A 109 -0.74 -2.82 4.99
CA ILE A 109 -0.63 -3.57 3.73
C ILE A 109 -1.22 -2.68 2.64
N ARG A 110 -0.54 -2.63 1.48
CA ARG A 110 -1.04 -1.99 0.27
C ARG A 110 -0.66 -2.86 -0.91
N ASP A 111 -1.55 -3.02 -1.88
CA ASP A 111 -1.26 -3.68 -3.14
C ASP A 111 -1.51 -2.76 -4.33
N ASN A 112 -1.03 -3.16 -5.51
CA ASN A 112 -1.24 -2.42 -6.75
C ASN A 112 -2.07 -3.20 -7.78
N TYR A 113 -2.94 -4.13 -7.34
CA TYR A 113 -3.74 -4.96 -8.22
C TYR A 113 -4.67 -4.13 -9.10
N LEU A 114 -5.45 -3.22 -8.50
CA LEU A 114 -6.33 -2.32 -9.25
C LEU A 114 -5.54 -1.33 -10.11
N ARG A 115 -4.40 -0.81 -9.63
CA ARG A 115 -3.50 0.01 -10.46
C ARG A 115 -3.04 -0.74 -11.70
N SER A 116 -2.68 -2.01 -11.55
CA SER A 116 -2.25 -2.86 -12.66
C SER A 116 -3.38 -3.13 -13.66
N LYS A 117 -4.64 -3.25 -13.21
CA LYS A 117 -5.82 -3.27 -14.09
C LYS A 117 -6.02 -1.97 -14.87
N LEU A 118 -5.74 -0.86 -14.21
CA LEU A 118 -5.97 0.49 -14.74
C LEU A 118 -4.87 0.98 -15.69
N LYS A 119 -3.72 0.29 -15.78
CA LYS A 119 -2.62 0.63 -16.72
C LYS A 119 -3.05 0.75 -18.18
N LYS A 120 -4.17 0.13 -18.58
CA LYS A 120 -4.74 0.26 -19.92
C LYS A 120 -5.32 1.65 -20.24
N TYR A 121 -5.45 2.53 -19.24
CA TYR A 121 -5.97 3.90 -19.40
C TYR A 121 -4.83 4.92 -19.26
N PRO A 122 -4.25 5.41 -20.37
CA PRO A 122 -3.05 6.25 -20.34
C PRO A 122 -3.22 7.57 -19.57
N ILE A 123 -4.44 8.10 -19.53
CA ILE A 123 -4.80 9.33 -18.81
C ILE A 123 -4.39 9.29 -17.33
N LEU A 124 -4.45 8.12 -16.70
CA LEU A 124 -4.16 7.95 -15.27
C LEU A 124 -2.67 8.08 -14.93
N SER A 125 -1.80 7.71 -15.86
CA SER A 125 -0.33 7.71 -15.64
C SER A 125 0.23 9.10 -15.30
N LYS A 126 -0.48 10.17 -15.67
CA LYS A 126 -0.08 11.55 -15.37
C LYS A 126 -0.23 11.91 -13.88
N TYR A 127 -1.13 11.22 -13.20
CA TYR A 127 -1.52 11.52 -11.82
C TYR A 127 -0.99 10.48 -10.82
N GLU A 128 -0.38 9.41 -11.32
CA GLU A 128 0.05 8.26 -10.54
C GLU A 128 1.36 8.54 -9.78
N ASN A 129 1.35 8.35 -8.46
CA ASN A 129 2.58 8.31 -7.67
C ASN A 129 3.27 6.96 -7.85
N ASP A 130 4.61 6.94 -7.84
CA ASP A 130 5.35 5.68 -7.79
C ASP A 130 4.87 4.84 -6.59
N PHE A 131 4.58 3.56 -6.83
CA PHE A 131 3.97 2.73 -5.79
C PHE A 131 4.87 2.53 -4.57
N TYR A 132 6.16 2.29 -4.79
CA TYR A 132 7.08 2.07 -3.69
C TYR A 132 7.24 3.33 -2.85
N ASP A 133 7.37 4.48 -3.51
CA ASP A 133 7.41 5.76 -2.83
C ASP A 133 6.12 6.03 -2.05
N ALA A 134 4.96 5.75 -2.66
CA ALA A 134 3.66 5.91 -2.03
C ALA A 134 3.49 5.01 -0.78
N VAL A 135 4.03 3.79 -0.79
CA VAL A 135 4.02 2.89 0.38
C VAL A 135 4.95 3.40 1.50
N ILE A 136 6.17 3.83 1.15
CA ILE A 136 7.18 4.26 2.12
C ILE A 136 6.77 5.58 2.80
N ASN A 137 6.30 6.53 1.99
CA ASN A 137 5.96 7.89 2.40
C ASN A 137 4.49 8.06 2.77
N LYS A 138 3.66 7.01 2.64
CA LYS A 138 2.21 7.05 2.89
C LYS A 138 1.53 8.12 2.04
N LEU A 139 1.78 8.11 0.74
CA LEU A 139 1.16 9.01 -0.22
C LEU A 139 -0.05 8.35 -0.90
N PRO A 140 -0.99 9.12 -1.46
CA PRO A 140 -2.03 8.59 -2.34
C PRO A 140 -1.44 7.85 -3.56
N ASP A 141 -2.18 6.92 -4.14
CA ASP A 141 -1.83 6.27 -5.41
C ASP A 141 -1.93 7.24 -6.57
N TYR A 142 -2.93 8.13 -6.53
CA TYR A 142 -3.12 9.19 -7.52
C TYR A 142 -3.34 10.54 -6.83
N VAL A 143 -2.73 11.58 -7.37
CA VAL A 143 -2.94 12.96 -6.94
C VAL A 143 -3.38 13.80 -8.13
N PHE A 144 -4.57 14.36 -8.04
CA PHE A 144 -5.17 15.23 -9.05
C PHE A 144 -5.05 16.69 -8.59
N THR A 145 -4.59 17.57 -9.47
CA THR A 145 -4.50 19.00 -9.18
C THR A 145 -5.30 19.79 -10.20
N VAL A 146 -6.36 20.46 -9.74
CA VAL A 146 -7.24 21.27 -10.59
C VAL A 146 -6.45 22.48 -11.11
N GLY A 147 -6.25 22.52 -12.42
CA GLY A 147 -5.65 23.61 -13.18
C GLY A 147 -6.70 24.39 -13.99
N ASP A 148 -6.25 25.34 -14.80
CA ASP A 148 -7.16 26.17 -15.61
C ASP A 148 -7.88 25.40 -16.72
N ASN A 149 -7.30 24.31 -17.24
CA ASN A 149 -7.76 23.64 -18.46
C ASN A 149 -7.70 22.10 -18.40
N ASN A 150 -7.73 21.50 -17.20
CA ASN A 150 -7.62 20.04 -17.04
C ASN A 150 -8.79 19.43 -16.24
N ILE A 151 -9.81 20.20 -15.88
CA ILE A 151 -10.89 19.70 -15.03
C ILE A 151 -11.66 18.56 -15.67
N ASP A 152 -11.97 18.64 -16.97
CA ASP A 152 -12.66 17.58 -17.70
C ASP A 152 -11.81 16.30 -17.78
N GLU A 153 -10.49 16.45 -17.94
CA GLU A 153 -9.54 15.34 -17.93
C GLU A 153 -9.46 14.67 -16.55
N ILE A 154 -9.46 15.47 -15.47
CA ILE A 154 -9.48 14.98 -14.09
C ILE A 154 -10.77 14.23 -13.80
N LYS A 155 -11.93 14.78 -14.21
CA LYS A 155 -13.22 14.11 -14.07
C LYS A 155 -13.22 12.76 -14.79
N GLU A 156 -12.76 12.71 -16.04
CA GLU A 156 -12.61 11.47 -16.80
C GLU A 156 -11.71 10.45 -16.08
N ALA A 157 -10.55 10.88 -15.60
CA ALA A 157 -9.60 10.05 -14.87
C ALA A 157 -10.21 9.46 -13.58
N ILE A 158 -10.86 10.31 -12.76
CA ILE A 158 -11.52 9.87 -11.53
C ILE A 158 -12.69 8.93 -11.85
N THR A 159 -13.49 9.22 -12.88
CA THR A 159 -14.57 8.32 -13.33
C THR A 159 -14.02 6.93 -13.64
N ILE A 160 -12.92 6.83 -14.39
CA ILE A 160 -12.28 5.54 -14.70
C ILE A 160 -11.91 4.78 -13.42
N ILE A 161 -11.29 5.46 -12.43
CA ILE A 161 -10.95 4.83 -11.16
C ILE A 161 -12.21 4.33 -10.45
N VAL A 162 -13.21 5.21 -10.31
CA VAL A 162 -14.46 4.94 -9.59
C VAL A 162 -15.25 3.79 -10.23
N GLU A 163 -15.41 3.78 -11.55
CA GLU A 163 -16.09 2.69 -12.28
C GLU A 163 -15.44 1.33 -12.08
N ASN A 164 -14.12 1.29 -11.93
CA ASN A 164 -13.37 0.06 -11.70
C ASN A 164 -13.20 -0.27 -10.21
N ALA A 165 -13.45 0.69 -9.31
CA ALA A 165 -13.32 0.56 -7.86
C ALA A 165 -14.63 0.24 -7.13
N ILE A 166 -15.78 0.63 -7.68
CA ILE A 166 -17.11 0.30 -7.11
C ILE A 166 -17.38 -1.20 -7.35
N GLY A 167 -16.77 -2.04 -6.50
CA GLY A 167 -17.08 -3.46 -6.33
C GLY A 167 -18.05 -3.70 -5.17
N ARG A 168 -18.40 -4.97 -4.91
CA ARG A 168 -19.47 -5.40 -3.98
C ARG A 168 -19.36 -4.92 -2.52
N ASN A 169 -18.20 -4.39 -2.09
CA ASN A 169 -17.92 -4.10 -0.67
C ASN A 169 -17.66 -2.61 -0.36
N ASN A 170 -17.97 -1.68 -1.27
CA ASN A 170 -17.83 -0.21 -1.04
C ASN A 170 -16.43 0.25 -0.57
N SER A 171 -15.39 -0.57 -0.75
CA SER A 171 -14.01 -0.22 -0.40
C SER A 171 -13.23 0.02 -1.68
N ILE A 172 -12.70 1.24 -1.82
CA ILE A 172 -11.71 1.52 -2.85
C ILE A 172 -10.38 1.08 -2.28
N ASP A 173 -9.69 0.18 -2.96
CA ASP A 173 -8.31 -0.20 -2.65
C ASP A 173 -7.27 0.63 -3.43
N ILE A 174 -7.71 1.79 -3.90
CA ILE A 174 -6.94 2.85 -4.56
C ILE A 174 -7.18 4.14 -3.78
N TRP A 175 -6.13 4.63 -3.13
CA TRP A 175 -6.19 5.93 -2.48
C TRP A 175 -5.91 7.02 -3.51
N PHE A 176 -6.80 7.99 -3.66
CA PHE A 176 -6.51 9.18 -4.45
C PHE A 176 -7.02 10.46 -3.78
N GLU A 177 -6.41 11.59 -4.14
CA GLU A 177 -6.73 12.91 -3.59
C GLU A 177 -6.86 13.94 -4.72
N LEU A 178 -7.81 14.87 -4.57
CA LEU A 178 -8.02 16.00 -5.46
C LEU A 178 -7.65 17.28 -4.72
N HIS A 179 -6.78 18.10 -5.32
CA HIS A 179 -6.30 19.35 -4.75
C HIS A 179 -6.58 20.54 -5.69
N ASP A 180 -6.67 21.73 -5.09
CA ASP A 180 -6.65 22.99 -5.84
C ASP A 180 -5.21 23.35 -6.30
N LYS A 181 -5.07 24.45 -7.03
CA LYS A 181 -3.76 24.97 -7.49
C LYS A 181 -2.81 25.37 -6.35
N SER A 182 -3.35 25.61 -5.15
CA SER A 182 -2.61 25.98 -3.95
C SER A 182 -2.25 24.74 -3.11
N SER A 183 -2.51 23.53 -3.63
CA SER A 183 -2.32 22.26 -2.95
C SER A 183 -3.24 22.00 -1.74
N ASN A 184 -4.32 22.77 -1.58
CA ASN A 184 -5.35 22.48 -0.60
C ASN A 184 -6.15 21.27 -1.07
N LEU A 185 -6.42 20.33 -0.16
CA LEU A 185 -7.27 19.18 -0.42
C LEU A 185 -8.72 19.66 -0.63
N LEU A 186 -9.29 19.31 -1.79
CA LEU A 186 -10.69 19.57 -2.14
C LEU A 186 -11.57 18.40 -1.71
N CYS A 187 -11.19 17.19 -2.12
CA CYS A 187 -11.84 15.95 -1.69
C CYS A 187 -10.89 14.75 -1.90
N ASN A 188 -11.24 13.61 -1.32
CA ASN A 188 -10.50 12.36 -1.46
C ASN A 188 -11.38 11.24 -2.05
N GLY A 189 -10.74 10.17 -2.52
CA GLY A 189 -11.45 9.09 -3.19
C GLY A 189 -12.54 8.43 -2.37
N HIS A 190 -12.35 8.30 -1.04
CA HIS A 190 -13.36 7.72 -0.17
C HIS A 190 -14.65 8.54 -0.17
N GLU A 191 -14.55 9.87 -0.14
CA GLU A 191 -15.70 10.77 -0.19
C GLU A 191 -16.44 10.66 -1.53
N ILE A 192 -15.71 10.67 -2.66
CA ILE A 192 -16.32 10.54 -4.00
C ILE A 192 -17.07 9.23 -4.14
N VAL A 193 -16.49 8.10 -3.70
CA VAL A 193 -17.17 6.80 -3.83
C VAL A 193 -18.31 6.64 -2.85
N THR A 194 -18.22 7.21 -1.66
CA THR A 194 -19.34 7.25 -0.72
C THR A 194 -20.50 8.00 -1.35
N TYR A 195 -20.25 9.20 -1.88
CA TYR A 195 -21.26 9.98 -2.59
C TYR A 195 -21.85 9.21 -3.78
N CYS A 196 -20.99 8.61 -4.63
CA CYS A 196 -21.46 7.83 -5.77
C CYS A 196 -22.33 6.66 -5.34
N ASN A 197 -21.98 5.93 -4.27
CA ASN A 197 -22.77 4.80 -3.78
C ASN A 197 -24.12 5.22 -3.19
N GLU A 198 -24.16 6.34 -2.44
CA GLU A 198 -25.39 6.85 -1.82
C GLU A 198 -26.38 7.41 -2.84
N ASN A 199 -25.87 7.97 -3.94
CA ASN A 199 -26.67 8.62 -4.99
C ASN A 199 -26.84 7.74 -6.24
N ARG A 200 -26.38 6.48 -6.20
CA ARG A 200 -26.55 5.54 -7.31
C ARG A 200 -27.99 5.04 -7.36
N ASP A 201 -28.77 5.62 -8.26
CA ASP A 201 -30.06 5.07 -8.69
C ASP A 201 -29.91 4.39 -10.06
N GLU A 202 -30.86 3.55 -10.47
CA GLU A 202 -30.86 2.82 -11.75
C GLU A 202 -30.68 3.75 -12.97
N ASN A 203 -30.94 5.04 -12.81
CA ASN A 203 -30.94 6.04 -13.87
C ASN A 203 -29.77 7.05 -13.82
N LYS A 204 -28.90 7.02 -12.80
CA LYS A 204 -27.75 7.95 -12.71
C LYS A 204 -26.45 7.26 -13.11
N ASP A 205 -25.77 7.81 -14.12
CA ASP A 205 -24.45 7.36 -14.56
C ASP A 205 -23.38 7.74 -13.52
N ILE A 206 -22.39 6.86 -13.29
CA ILE A 206 -21.25 7.14 -12.40
C ILE A 206 -20.51 8.39 -12.88
N LYS A 207 -20.39 8.57 -14.20
CA LYS A 207 -19.75 9.76 -14.76
C LYS A 207 -20.42 11.05 -14.31
N ASP A 208 -21.74 11.08 -14.29
CA ASP A 208 -22.52 12.24 -13.89
C ASP A 208 -22.35 12.51 -12.40
N LEU A 209 -22.40 11.47 -11.56
CA LEU A 209 -22.21 11.57 -10.11
C LEU A 209 -20.81 12.07 -9.73
N VAL A 210 -19.77 11.56 -10.39
CA VAL A 210 -18.39 12.02 -10.20
C VAL A 210 -18.26 13.49 -10.59
N SER A 211 -18.87 13.89 -11.71
CA SER A 211 -18.82 15.27 -12.19
C SER A 211 -19.55 16.22 -11.23
N GLU A 212 -20.77 15.85 -10.81
CA GLU A 212 -21.60 16.57 -9.83
C GLU A 212 -20.80 16.82 -8.55
N TYR A 213 -20.22 15.77 -7.97
CA TYR A 213 -19.47 15.89 -6.71
C TYR A 213 -18.19 16.72 -6.82
N ILE A 214 -17.44 16.58 -7.91
CA ILE A 214 -16.22 17.37 -8.13
C ILE A 214 -16.56 18.86 -8.31
N ASP A 215 -17.65 19.16 -9.03
CA ASP A 215 -18.09 20.54 -9.21
C ASP A 215 -18.54 21.18 -7.89
N GLU A 216 -19.25 20.43 -7.05
CA GLU A 216 -19.60 20.85 -5.67
C GLU A 216 -18.35 21.13 -4.83
N ALA A 217 -17.39 20.19 -4.80
CA ALA A 217 -16.17 20.32 -4.01
C ALA A 217 -15.33 21.55 -4.41
N ILE A 218 -15.28 21.89 -5.70
CA ILE A 218 -14.59 23.08 -6.21
C ILE A 218 -15.34 24.37 -5.86
N ALA A 219 -16.67 24.35 -5.92
CA ALA A 219 -17.49 25.52 -5.63
C ALA A 219 -17.45 25.92 -4.15
N GLU A 220 -17.31 24.97 -3.23
CA GLU A 220 -17.25 25.23 -1.79
C GLU A 220 -15.95 25.91 -1.33
N THR A 221 -14.89 25.89 -2.15
CA THR A 221 -13.56 26.42 -1.81
C THR A 221 -13.23 27.78 -2.44
N GLN A 222 -14.10 28.31 -3.32
CA GLN A 222 -13.92 29.61 -4.01
C GLN A 222 -14.73 30.73 -3.34
#